data_AF-A0A5S3VVQ3-F1
#
_entry.id   AF-A0A5S3VVQ3-F1
#
_cell.length_a   1.000
_cell.length_b   1.000
_cell.length_c   1.000
_cell.angle_alpha   90.00
_cell.angle_beta   90.00
_cell.angle_gamma   90.00
#
_symmetry.space_group_name_H-M   'P 1'
#
loop_
_entity.id
_entity.type
_entity.pdbx_description
1 polymer ?
#
loop_
_entity_poly.entity_id
_entity_poly.type
_entity_poly.pdbx_seq_one_letter_code
_entity_poly.pdbx_strand_id
1 'polypeptide(L)'
;TLTGHAARAMGPYSAYVENGPARAAQVSRKIADMGDLWADCAEVSRSRREDYDFVKPRTLADDVLSSNNAPSAVTARGHQFPMAFLAIVGGLDKHGCNAELPIPYVHMDIAGSGVEGGDWQHG
;
A
#
# COMPACT_ATOMS: atom_id res chain seq x y z
N THR A 1 -1.78 6.64 -11.16
CA THR A 1 -1.08 5.98 -10.04
C THR A 1 -1.90 6.16 -8.76
N LEU A 2 -1.87 5.24 -7.78
CA LEU A 2 -3.04 4.95 -6.92
C LEU A 2 -3.39 6.05 -5.90
N THR A 3 -2.42 6.60 -5.15
CA THR A 3 -2.74 7.62 -4.13
C THR A 3 -1.83 8.83 -4.16
N GLY A 4 -2.42 10.03 -4.14
CA GLY A 4 -1.66 11.27 -3.94
C GLY A 4 -0.92 11.29 -2.59
N HIS A 5 -1.36 10.50 -1.62
CA HIS A 5 -0.68 10.35 -0.33
C HIS A 5 0.68 9.67 -0.44
N ALA A 6 0.87 8.71 -1.35
CA ALA A 6 2.18 8.08 -1.56
C ALA A 6 3.20 9.11 -2.09
N ALA A 7 2.83 9.87 -3.11
CA ALA A 7 3.68 10.91 -3.66
C ALA A 7 3.97 12.05 -2.66
N ARG A 8 2.99 12.44 -1.85
CA ARG A 8 3.18 13.39 -0.74
C ARG A 8 4.19 12.90 0.31
N ALA A 9 4.13 11.61 0.65
CA ALA A 9 4.92 11.03 1.72
C ALA A 9 6.35 10.67 1.26
N MET A 10 6.49 10.16 0.04
CA MET A 10 7.73 9.58 -0.47
C MET A 10 8.36 10.40 -1.60
N GLY A 11 7.76 11.52 -2.00
CA GLY A 11 8.24 12.31 -3.13
C GLY A 11 8.22 11.50 -4.44
N PRO A 12 9.34 11.45 -5.19
CA PRO A 12 9.40 10.75 -6.47
C PRO A 12 9.54 9.23 -6.34
N TYR A 13 9.56 8.67 -5.13
CA TYR A 13 9.78 7.24 -4.91
C TYR A 13 8.48 6.43 -4.84
N SER A 14 8.57 5.15 -5.18
CA SER A 14 7.48 4.20 -4.95
C SER A 14 7.29 3.90 -3.46
N ALA A 15 6.05 3.68 -3.04
CA ALA A 15 5.74 3.20 -1.70
C ALA A 15 5.33 1.72 -1.74
N TYR A 16 6.06 0.86 -1.03
CA TYR A 16 5.75 -0.57 -0.94
C TYR A 16 5.07 -0.87 0.38
N VAL A 17 3.81 -1.31 0.34
CA VAL A 17 3.04 -1.69 1.51
C VAL A 17 2.89 -3.20 1.55
N GLU A 18 3.51 -3.83 2.54
CA GLU A 18 3.59 -5.30 2.65
C GLU A 18 2.60 -5.89 3.66
N ASN A 19 2.16 -7.11 3.38
CA ASN A 19 1.45 -7.94 4.36
C ASN A 19 2.43 -8.69 5.28
N GLY A 20 1.89 -9.38 6.29
CA GLY A 20 2.69 -10.13 7.27
C GLY A 20 3.63 -11.18 6.65
N PRO A 21 3.15 -12.08 5.77
CA PRO A 21 4.00 -13.06 5.09
C PRO A 21 5.10 -12.44 4.23
N ALA A 22 4.82 -11.38 3.46
CA ALA A 22 5.84 -10.67 2.68
C ALA A 22 6.92 -10.08 3.57
N ARG A 23 6.53 -9.50 4.70
CA ARG A 23 7.47 -9.02 5.71
C ARG A 23 8.30 -10.14 6.29
N ALA A 24 7.69 -11.27 6.66
CA ALA A 24 8.43 -12.42 7.22
C ALA A 24 9.49 -12.94 6.23
N ALA A 25 9.16 -12.97 4.94
CA ALA A 25 10.08 -13.37 3.86
C ALA A 25 11.03 -12.25 3.39
N GLN A 26 10.91 -11.04 3.97
CA GLN A 26 11.68 -9.83 3.62
C GLN A 26 11.53 -9.44 2.14
N VAL A 27 10.35 -9.65 1.54
CA VAL A 27 10.12 -9.43 0.11
C VAL A 27 10.31 -7.96 -0.25
N SER A 28 9.56 -7.04 0.37
CA SER A 28 9.67 -5.60 0.07
C SER A 28 11.05 -5.04 0.38
N ARG A 29 11.70 -5.51 1.46
CA ARG A 29 13.04 -5.05 1.80
C ARG A 29 14.05 -5.45 0.73
N LYS A 30 14.04 -6.71 0.27
CA LYS A 30 14.94 -7.17 -0.79
C LYS A 30 14.71 -6.44 -2.11
N ILE A 31 13.46 -6.15 -2.46
CA ILE A 31 13.14 -5.39 -3.68
C ILE A 31 13.68 -3.96 -3.56
N ALA A 32 13.45 -3.28 -2.43
CA ALA A 32 13.98 -1.94 -2.19
C ALA A 32 15.52 -1.90 -2.20
N ASP A 33 16.18 -2.86 -1.54
CA ASP A 33 17.65 -2.98 -1.54
C ASP A 33 18.21 -3.21 -2.95
N MET A 34 17.51 -3.97 -3.80
CA MET A 34 17.90 -4.14 -5.21
C MET A 34 17.63 -2.88 -6.03
N GLY A 35 16.53 -2.17 -5.75
CA GLY A 35 16.20 -0.89 -6.35
C GLY A 35 17.30 0.16 -6.12
N ASP A 36 17.87 0.20 -4.91
CA ASP A 36 19.01 1.07 -4.59
C ASP A 36 20.23 0.81 -5.49
N LEU A 37 20.47 -0.44 -5.88
CA LEU A 37 21.56 -0.80 -6.80
C LEU A 37 21.27 -0.39 -8.24
N TRP A 38 19.99 -0.26 -8.60
CA TRP A 38 19.51 0.04 -9.96
C TRP A 38 19.11 1.50 -10.13
N ALA A 39 19.27 2.32 -9.08
CA ALA A 39 18.76 3.69 -9.01
C ALA A 39 17.23 3.80 -9.22
N ASP A 40 16.48 2.76 -8.84
CA ASP A 40 15.02 2.72 -8.76
C ASP A 40 14.59 2.53 -7.30
N CYS A 41 14.90 3.53 -6.47
CA CYS A 41 14.69 3.47 -5.02
C CYS A 41 13.20 3.47 -4.65
N ALA A 42 12.87 2.79 -3.56
CA ALA A 42 11.52 2.71 -3.03
C ALA A 42 11.49 2.67 -1.50
N GLU A 43 10.42 3.20 -0.92
CA GLU A 43 10.23 3.25 0.53
C GLU A 43 9.25 2.17 1.01
N VAL A 44 9.66 1.42 2.03
CA VAL A 44 8.84 0.34 2.58
C VAL A 44 7.97 0.88 3.72
N SER A 45 6.66 0.84 3.49
CA SER A 45 5.63 1.14 4.47
C SER A 45 5.00 -0.12 5.04
N ARG A 46 4.55 -0.03 6.29
CA ARG A 46 3.88 -1.14 6.97
C ARG A 46 2.39 -0.92 7.00
N SER A 47 1.64 -1.94 6.60
CA SER A 47 0.24 -2.04 6.97
C SER A 47 0.10 -2.35 8.46
N ARG A 48 -0.97 -1.83 9.06
CA ARG A 48 -1.32 -1.91 10.48
C ARG A 48 -2.82 -2.16 10.63
N ARG A 49 -3.27 -2.49 11.84
CA ARG A 49 -4.69 -2.74 12.13
C ARG A 49 -5.58 -1.55 11.75
N GLU A 50 -5.07 -0.33 11.90
CA GLU A 50 -5.81 0.91 11.61
C GLU A 50 -6.18 1.01 10.12
N ASP A 51 -5.39 0.41 9.24
CA ASP A 51 -5.67 0.34 7.80
C ASP A 51 -6.87 -0.58 7.50
N TYR A 52 -6.97 -1.69 8.22
CA TYR A 52 -8.10 -2.61 8.12
C TYR A 52 -9.35 -2.02 8.78
N ASP A 53 -9.19 -1.34 9.92
CA ASP A 53 -10.28 -0.64 10.59
C ASP A 53 -10.88 0.45 9.70
N PHE A 54 -10.05 1.13 8.91
CA PHE A 54 -10.49 2.18 7.98
C PHE A 54 -11.45 1.66 6.91
N VAL A 55 -11.17 0.47 6.37
CA VAL A 55 -11.91 -0.12 5.24
C VAL A 55 -13.10 -0.99 5.67
N LYS A 56 -13.37 -1.12 6.98
CA LYS A 56 -14.51 -1.88 7.48
C LYS A 56 -15.85 -1.32 6.97
N PRO A 57 -16.87 -2.18 6.76
CA PRO A 57 -18.26 -1.79 6.61
C PRO A 57 -18.69 -0.72 7.61
N ARG A 58 -19.45 0.27 7.12
CA ARG A 58 -20.11 1.28 7.97
C ARG A 58 -21.63 1.19 7.94
N THR A 59 -22.17 0.59 6.89
CA THR A 59 -23.61 0.41 6.73
C THR A 59 -23.90 -1.05 6.39
N LEU A 60 -25.18 -1.43 6.41
CA LEU A 60 -25.61 -2.75 5.98
C LEU A 60 -25.51 -2.95 4.45
N ALA A 61 -25.20 -1.89 3.69
CA ALA A 61 -25.08 -1.94 2.25
C ALA A 61 -23.63 -2.11 1.77
N ASP A 62 -22.64 -2.03 2.68
CA ASP A 62 -21.22 -2.07 2.32
C ASP A 62 -20.55 -3.32 2.91
N ASP A 63 -19.84 -4.10 2.09
CA ASP A 63 -19.01 -5.22 2.57
C ASP A 63 -17.58 -4.79 2.92
N VAL A 64 -17.08 -3.75 2.26
CA VAL A 64 -15.76 -3.15 2.48
C VAL A 64 -15.74 -1.76 1.82
N LEU A 65 -15.08 -0.79 2.46
CA LEU A 65 -14.96 0.56 1.93
C LEU A 65 -13.68 0.72 1.11
N SER A 66 -13.81 1.20 -0.13
CA SER A 66 -12.69 1.46 -1.03
C SER A 66 -12.01 2.81 -0.80
N SER A 67 -12.71 3.78 -0.20
CA SER A 67 -12.20 5.12 0.08
C SER A 67 -13.03 5.82 1.17
N ASN A 68 -12.55 6.99 1.61
CA ASN A 68 -13.36 7.96 2.35
C ASN A 68 -13.79 9.11 1.43
N ASN A 69 -14.52 10.08 1.99
CA ASN A 69 -14.96 11.28 1.26
C ASN A 69 -13.90 12.40 1.22
N ALA A 70 -12.73 12.18 1.80
CA ALA A 70 -11.65 13.16 1.83
C ALA A 70 -10.64 12.88 0.70
N PRO A 71 -9.88 13.88 0.22
CA PRO A 71 -8.77 13.60 -0.67
C PRO A 71 -7.77 12.65 -0.01
N SER A 72 -7.29 11.64 -0.75
CA SER A 72 -6.34 10.66 -0.21
C SER A 72 -5.08 11.33 0.34
N ALA A 73 -4.60 12.41 -0.31
CA ALA A 73 -3.42 13.18 0.08
C ALA A 73 -3.45 13.78 1.50
N VAL A 74 -4.63 13.98 2.09
CA VAL A 74 -4.79 14.48 3.48
C VAL A 74 -5.34 13.40 4.43
N THR A 75 -5.63 12.21 3.91
CA THR A 75 -6.10 11.10 4.73
C THR A 75 -4.93 10.53 5.52
N ALA A 76 -5.07 10.44 6.84
CA ALA A 76 -4.08 9.77 7.67
C ALA A 76 -3.89 8.32 7.18
N ARG A 77 -2.64 7.92 6.98
CA ARG A 77 -2.29 6.61 6.41
C ARG A 77 -2.87 6.36 5.00
N GLY A 78 -2.99 7.44 4.21
CA GLY A 78 -3.72 7.45 2.94
C GLY A 78 -3.20 6.52 1.85
N HIS A 79 -1.93 6.08 1.90
CA HIS A 79 -1.38 5.11 0.95
C HIS A 79 -1.27 3.69 1.55
N GLN A 80 -1.49 3.54 2.86
CA GLN A 80 -1.42 2.24 3.52
C GLN A 80 -2.77 1.53 3.54
N PHE A 81 -3.88 2.24 3.80
CA PHE A 81 -5.22 1.63 3.81
C PHE A 81 -5.63 0.96 2.49
N PRO A 82 -5.24 1.44 1.28
CA PRO A 82 -5.57 0.75 0.04
C PRO A 82 -5.01 -0.67 -0.02
N MET A 83 -3.86 -0.95 0.62
CA MET A 83 -3.35 -2.31 0.74
C MET A 83 -4.32 -3.22 1.49
N ALA A 84 -4.92 -2.73 2.58
CA ALA A 84 -5.91 -3.50 3.35
C ALA A 84 -7.17 -3.77 2.53
N PHE A 85 -7.67 -2.77 1.79
CA PHE A 85 -8.78 -2.96 0.85
C PHE A 85 -8.46 -4.05 -0.18
N LEU A 86 -7.31 -3.93 -0.86
CA LEU A 86 -6.85 -4.89 -1.89
C LEU A 86 -6.65 -6.29 -1.33
N ALA A 87 -6.13 -6.40 -0.10
CA ALA A 87 -5.96 -7.69 0.57
C ALA A 87 -7.31 -8.37 0.82
N ILE A 88 -8.33 -7.64 1.28
CA ILE A 88 -9.66 -8.19 1.55
C ILE A 88 -10.35 -8.61 0.25
N VAL A 89 -10.41 -7.74 -0.76
CA VAL A 89 -11.11 -8.07 -2.02
C VAL A 89 -10.40 -9.16 -2.82
N GLY A 90 -9.08 -9.29 -2.67
CA GLY A 90 -8.28 -10.37 -3.22
C GLY A 90 -8.29 -11.66 -2.39
N GLY A 91 -8.94 -11.66 -1.22
CA GLY A 91 -8.96 -12.80 -0.29
C GLY A 91 -7.63 -13.09 0.41
N LEU A 92 -6.62 -12.22 0.27
CA LEU A 92 -5.30 -12.34 0.87
C LEU A 92 -5.31 -12.12 2.39
N ASP A 93 -6.36 -11.52 2.93
CA ASP A 93 -6.61 -11.42 4.38
C ASP A 93 -6.71 -12.80 5.04
N LYS A 94 -7.14 -13.83 4.29
CA LYS A 94 -7.19 -15.23 4.73
C LYS A 94 -5.83 -15.94 4.69
N HIS A 95 -4.82 -15.29 4.12
CA HIS A 95 -3.49 -15.85 3.87
C HIS A 95 -2.40 -15.15 4.71
N GLY A 96 -2.74 -14.70 5.92
CA GLY A 96 -1.80 -14.10 6.87
C GLY A 96 -0.77 -15.09 7.44
N CYS A 97 0.11 -14.62 8.34
CA CYS A 97 1.23 -15.43 8.87
C CYS A 97 0.81 -16.74 9.57
N ASN A 98 -0.41 -16.77 10.13
CA ASN A 98 -0.93 -17.93 10.87
C ASN A 98 -1.91 -18.77 10.04
N ALA A 99 -2.03 -18.50 8.73
CA ALA A 99 -2.87 -19.28 7.83
C ALA A 99 -2.21 -20.62 7.50
N GLU A 100 -3.02 -21.60 7.08
CA GLU A 100 -2.51 -22.88 6.55
C GLU A 100 -1.64 -22.67 5.30
N LEU A 101 -2.03 -21.70 4.46
CA LEU A 101 -1.25 -21.27 3.30
C LEU A 101 -0.97 -19.76 3.38
N PRO A 102 0.14 -19.33 3.98
CA PRO A 102 0.54 -17.93 3.98
C PRO A 102 0.99 -17.47 2.58
N ILE A 103 0.45 -16.36 2.09
CA ILE A 103 0.80 -15.80 0.76
C ILE A 103 1.47 -14.43 0.94
N PRO A 104 2.75 -14.29 0.56
CA PRO A 104 3.42 -12.99 0.47
C PRO A 104 2.72 -12.06 -0.53
N TYR A 105 2.35 -10.87 -0.08
CA TYR A 105 1.79 -9.83 -0.92
C TYR A 105 2.40 -8.46 -0.61
N VAL A 106 2.73 -7.73 -1.67
CA VAL A 106 3.24 -6.36 -1.61
C VAL A 106 2.43 -5.52 -2.56
N HIS A 107 1.77 -4.50 -2.04
CA HIS A 107 1.17 -3.45 -2.85
C HIS A 107 2.24 -2.40 -3.18
N MET A 108 2.48 -2.15 -4.46
CA MET A 108 3.41 -1.13 -4.94
C MET A 108 2.63 0.09 -5.43
N ASP A 109 2.64 1.18 -4.64
CA ASP A 109 2.05 2.46 -5.05
C ASP A 109 3.11 3.30 -5.75
N ILE A 110 3.02 3.37 -7.07
CA ILE A 110 3.94 4.09 -7.95
C ILE A 110 3.53 5.57 -8.14
N ALA A 111 2.75 6.15 -7.23
CA ALA A 111 2.26 7.52 -7.43
C ALA A 111 3.32 8.61 -7.50
N GLY A 112 4.41 8.45 -6.76
CA GLY A 112 5.57 9.33 -6.86
C GLY A 112 6.39 9.08 -8.12
N SER A 113 6.69 7.81 -8.40
CA SER A 113 7.67 7.41 -9.42
C SER A 113 7.11 7.22 -10.83
N GLY A 114 5.80 7.03 -10.96
CA GLY A 114 5.14 6.78 -12.25
C GLY A 114 4.76 8.04 -13.01
N VAL A 115 5.35 9.19 -12.68
CA VAL A 115 5.06 10.51 -13.26
C VAL A 115 6.35 11.10 -13.83
N GLU A 116 6.30 11.60 -15.07
CA GLU A 116 7.47 12.17 -15.74
C GLU A 116 7.89 13.48 -15.06
N GLY A 117 9.19 13.68 -14.84
CA GLY A 117 9.72 14.86 -14.17
C GLY A 117 9.37 15.00 -12.68
N GLY A 118 8.65 14.04 -12.09
CA GLY A 118 8.29 14.04 -10.67
C GLY A 118 7.18 15.05 -10.28
N ASP A 119 6.50 15.68 -11.24
CA ASP A 119 5.38 16.60 -10.99
C ASP A 119 4.06 15.85 -10.79
N TRP A 120 4.01 15.03 -9.74
CA TRP A 120 2.82 14.25 -9.39
C TRP A 120 1.58 15.11 -9.09
N GLN A 121 1.72 16.43 -8.92
CA GLN A 121 0.60 17.34 -8.69
C GLN A 121 -0.08 17.80 -9.98
N HIS A 122 0.64 17.85 -11.10
CA HIS A 122 0.12 18.36 -12.37
C HIS A 122 0.12 17.34 -13.52
N GLY A 123 0.78 16.19 -13.34
CA GLY A 123 0.79 15.10 -14.29
C GLY A 123 2.00 15.10 -15.21
#